data_AF-A0A0Q5E8P9-F1
#
_entry.id   AF-A0A0Q5E8P9-F1
#
_cell.length_a   1.000
_cell.length_b   1.000
_cell.length_c   1.000
_cell.angle_alpha   90.00
_cell.angle_beta   90.00
_cell.angle_gamma   90.00
#
_symmetry.space_group_name_H-M   'P 1'
#
loop_
_entity.id
_entity.type
_entity.pdbx_description
1 polymer ?
#
loop_
_entity_poly.entity_id
_entity_poly.type
_entity_poly.pdbx_seq_one_letter_code
_entity_poly.pdbx_strand_id
1 'polypeptide(L)'
;MSDTGRPDTTEPSAIDLRIVRGAPNDEEIAALTAVLSVAIAEQAMRDADTAPPPRIPSTWERTRRQLRSGITPGPGHWRAFTG
;
A
#
# COMPACT_ATOMS: atom_id res chain seq x y z
N MET A 1 -4.41 -7.38 -36.25
CA MET A 1 -4.49 -7.80 -34.84
C MET A 1 -3.47 -6.95 -34.10
N SER A 2 -3.79 -5.67 -33.95
CA SER A 2 -2.86 -4.65 -33.47
C SER A 2 -3.31 -4.24 -32.09
N ASP A 3 -2.50 -4.53 -31.07
CA ASP A 3 -2.40 -3.68 -29.89
C ASP A 3 -0.99 -3.85 -29.31
N THR A 4 -0.11 -2.93 -29.69
CA THR A 4 1.20 -2.79 -29.06
C THR A 4 0.97 -1.93 -27.84
N GLY A 5 1.01 -2.55 -26.64
CA GLY A 5 0.85 -1.85 -25.37
C GLY A 5 1.75 -0.62 -25.32
N ARG A 6 1.11 0.55 -25.29
CA ARG A 6 1.78 1.83 -25.04
C ARG A 6 2.41 1.73 -23.64
N PRO A 7 3.71 2.03 -23.46
CA PRO A 7 4.22 2.14 -22.10
C PRO A 7 3.44 3.27 -21.42
N ASP A 8 2.74 2.94 -20.33
CA ASP A 8 2.18 3.93 -19.44
C ASP A 8 3.36 4.73 -18.90
N THR A 9 3.65 5.88 -19.51
CA THR A 9 4.57 6.84 -18.94
C THR A 9 3.90 7.33 -17.67
N THR A 10 4.25 6.70 -16.54
CA THR A 10 3.96 7.23 -15.21
C THR A 10 4.65 8.58 -15.13
N GLU A 11 3.94 9.64 -15.50
CA GLU A 11 4.39 11.00 -15.27
C GLU A 11 4.75 11.11 -13.78
N PRO A 12 5.93 11.66 -13.44
CA PRO A 12 6.33 11.80 -12.05
C PRO A 12 5.24 12.56 -11.33
N SER A 13 4.65 11.91 -10.33
CA SER A 13 3.55 12.48 -9.54
C SER A 13 4.00 13.83 -9.00
N ALA A 14 3.42 14.91 -9.52
CA ALA A 14 3.79 16.27 -9.13
C ALA A 14 3.59 16.42 -7.61
N ILE A 15 4.57 17.02 -6.94
CA ILE A 15 4.50 17.30 -5.49
C ILE A 15 3.42 18.38 -5.28
N ASP A 16 2.33 18.04 -4.57
CA ASP A 16 1.33 19.03 -4.15
C ASP A 16 1.83 19.77 -2.91
N LEU A 17 2.40 20.95 -3.12
CA LEU A 17 3.00 21.80 -2.09
C LEU A 17 2.27 23.14 -1.99
N ARG A 18 1.85 23.52 -0.78
CA ARG A 18 1.24 24.83 -0.50
C ARG A 18 1.96 25.55 0.63
N ILE A 19 2.44 26.76 0.35
CA ILE A 19 2.95 27.68 1.36
C ILE A 19 1.77 28.35 2.06
N VAL A 20 1.59 28.09 3.36
CA VAL A 20 0.46 28.62 4.14
C VAL A 20 0.76 29.96 4.82
N ARG A 21 2.03 30.33 4.95
CA ARG A 21 2.50 31.58 5.57
C ARG A 21 3.87 31.96 5.01
N GLY A 22 4.13 33.26 4.92
CA GLY A 22 5.39 33.81 4.43
C GLY A 22 5.35 34.08 2.92
N ALA A 23 6.40 34.71 2.42
CA ALA A 23 6.61 34.98 0.99
C ALA A 23 8.06 34.61 0.65
N PRO A 24 8.37 33.30 0.52
CA PRO A 24 9.73 32.86 0.22
C PRO A 24 10.14 33.37 -1.16
N ASN A 25 11.44 33.61 -1.32
CA ASN A 25 11.99 33.97 -2.62
C ASN A 25 12.19 32.73 -3.51
N ASP A 26 12.52 32.97 -4.78
CA ASP A 26 12.67 31.90 -5.78
C ASP A 26 13.79 30.92 -5.42
N GLU A 27 14.86 31.38 -4.78
CA GLU A 27 15.98 30.55 -4.36
C GLU A 27 15.57 29.58 -3.24
N GLU A 28 14.81 30.06 -2.27
CA GLU A 28 14.25 29.23 -1.19
C GLU A 28 13.26 28.19 -1.73
N ILE A 29 12.41 28.57 -2.69
CA ILE A 29 11.48 27.64 -3.35
C ILE A 29 12.25 26.56 -4.11
N ALA A 30 13.31 26.94 -4.83
CA ALA A 30 14.16 26.01 -5.55
C ALA A 30 14.88 25.04 -4.61
N ALA A 31 15.47 25.55 -3.52
CA ALA A 31 16.14 24.74 -2.51
C ALA A 31 15.19 23.74 -1.85
N LEU A 32 14.00 24.19 -1.44
CA LEU A 32 12.97 23.33 -0.85
C LEU A 32 12.54 22.22 -1.82
N THR A 33 12.29 22.56 -3.08
CA THR A 33 11.86 21.60 -4.11
C THR A 33 12.97 20.57 -4.39
N ALA A 34 14.23 21.00 -4.44
CA ALA A 34 15.37 20.11 -4.62
C ALA A 34 15.48 19.10 -3.46
N VAL A 35 15.37 19.55 -2.21
CA VAL A 35 15.42 18.67 -1.03
C VAL A 35 14.25 17.68 -1.02
N LEU A 36 13.03 18.15 -1.26
CA LEU A 36 11.84 17.29 -1.25
C LEU A 36 11.87 16.25 -2.38
N SER A 37 12.31 16.63 -3.58
CA SER A 37 12.41 15.69 -4.70
C SER A 37 13.43 14.57 -4.42
N VAL A 38 14.59 14.90 -3.84
CA VAL A 38 15.57 13.89 -3.40
C VAL A 38 14.98 12.98 -2.33
N ALA A 39 14.34 13.54 -1.30
CA ALA A 39 13.74 12.75 -0.21
C ALA A 39 12.65 11.79 -0.72
N ILE A 40 11.80 12.23 -1.66
CA ILE A 40 10.77 11.39 -2.26
C ILE A 40 11.40 10.28 -3.10
N ALA A 41 12.43 10.59 -3.90
CA ALA A 41 13.12 9.59 -4.71
C ALA A 41 13.78 8.51 -3.82
N GLU A 42 14.46 8.91 -2.75
CA GLU A 42 15.02 7.97 -1.77
C GLU A 42 13.95 7.11 -1.12
N GLN A 43 12.81 7.70 -0.73
CA GLN A 43 11.71 6.94 -0.14
C GLN A 43 11.14 5.92 -1.12
N ALA A 44 10.94 6.30 -2.39
CA ALA A 44 10.47 5.39 -3.42
C ALA A 44 11.43 4.20 -3.63
N MET A 45 12.75 4.45 -3.56
CA MET A 45 13.75 3.39 -3.62
C MET A 45 13.68 2.45 -2.40
N ARG A 46 13.51 3.01 -1.19
CA ARG A 46 13.34 2.20 0.03
C ARG A 46 12.06 1.38 -0.01
N ASP A 47 10.96 1.96 -0.47
CA ASP A 47 9.67 1.27 -0.58
C ASP A 47 9.72 0.15 -1.63
N ALA A 48 10.49 0.33 -2.72
CA ALA A 48 10.73 -0.73 -3.69
C ALA A 48 11.53 -1.91 -3.09
N ASP A 49 12.50 -1.62 -2.22
CA ASP A 49 13.35 -2.63 -1.58
C ASP A 49 12.66 -3.30 -0.36
N THR A 50 11.72 -2.60 0.27
CA THR A 50 10.96 -3.08 1.43
C THR A 50 9.55 -3.55 1.09
N ALA A 51 9.18 -3.56 -0.20
CA ALA A 51 7.92 -4.09 -0.67
C ALA A 51 7.74 -5.52 -0.11
N PRO A 52 6.67 -5.79 0.68
CA PRO A 52 6.45 -7.12 1.20
C PRO A 52 6.42 -8.10 0.03
N PRO A 53 7.10 -9.25 0.12
CA PRO A 53 7.00 -10.24 -0.93
C PRO A 53 5.52 -10.53 -1.20
N PRO A 54 5.14 -10.82 -2.46
CA PRO A 54 3.76 -11.15 -2.78
C PRO A 54 3.28 -12.18 -1.76
N ARG A 55 2.10 -11.95 -1.14
CA ARG A 55 1.61 -12.83 -0.07
C ARG A 55 1.49 -14.25 -0.62
N ILE A 56 2.49 -15.08 -0.32
CA ILE A 56 2.44 -16.50 -0.60
C ILE A 56 1.53 -17.08 0.48
N PRO A 57 0.40 -17.74 0.11
CA PRO A 57 -0.43 -18.40 1.10
C PRO A 57 0.45 -19.28 1.99
N SER A 58 0.27 -19.24 3.30
CA SER A 58 1.04 -20.10 4.19
C SER A 58 0.70 -21.57 3.94
N THR A 59 1.58 -22.49 4.33
CA THR A 59 1.29 -23.94 4.31
C THR A 59 0.05 -24.27 5.14
N TRP A 60 -0.17 -23.53 6.23
CA TRP A 60 -1.40 -23.56 7.02
C TRP A 60 -2.63 -23.13 6.22
N GLU A 61 -2.57 -22.00 5.51
CA GLU A 61 -3.67 -21.53 4.64
C GLU A 61 -3.98 -22.51 3.51
N ARG A 62 -2.96 -23.11 2.89
CA ARG A 62 -3.14 -24.14 1.84
C ARG A 62 -3.76 -25.43 2.36
N THR A 63 -3.43 -25.80 3.60
CA THR A 63 -3.88 -27.06 4.23
C THR A 63 -5.14 -26.85 5.07
N ARG A 64 -5.65 -25.61 5.16
CA ARG A 64 -6.95 -25.25 5.74
C ARG A 64 -8.07 -25.77 4.84
N ARG A 65 -8.09 -27.09 4.61
CA ARG A 65 -9.17 -27.86 4.01
C ARG A 65 -10.45 -27.46 4.75
N GLN A 66 -11.47 -27.05 4.00
CA GLN A 66 -12.74 -26.45 4.47
C GLN A 66 -12.98 -26.68 5.96
N LEU A 67 -12.46 -25.78 6.80
CA LEU A 67 -12.78 -25.81 8.21
C LEU A 67 -14.29 -25.65 8.30
N ARG A 68 -14.91 -26.41 9.20
CA ARG A 68 -16.35 -26.36 9.48
C ARG A 68 -16.80 -24.91 9.59
N SER A 69 -17.99 -24.60 9.07
CA SER A 69 -18.57 -23.25 9.16
C SER A 69 -18.44 -22.70 10.57
N GLY A 70 -18.14 -21.40 10.69
CA GLY A 70 -18.03 -20.74 11.99
C GLY A 70 -19.27 -21.00 12.85
N ILE A 71 -19.06 -21.19 14.16
CA ILE A 71 -20.17 -21.33 15.11
C ILE A 71 -20.84 -19.96 15.23
N THR A 72 -22.14 -19.87 14.91
CA THR A 72 -22.92 -18.64 15.11
C THR A 72 -23.19 -18.47 16.62
N PRO A 73 -22.69 -17.40 17.27
CA PRO A 73 -22.99 -17.15 18.67
C PRO A 73 -24.44 -16.68 18.82
N GLY A 74 -25.18 -17.27 19.76
CA GLY A 74 -26.53 -16.82 20.08
C GLY A 74 -27.20 -17.68 21.16
N PRO A 75 -28.26 -17.17 21.83
CA PRO A 75 -29.05 -17.96 22.76
C PRO A 75 -29.53 -19.25 22.10
N GLY A 76 -29.29 -20.40 22.74
CA GLY A 76 -29.68 -21.72 22.21
C GLY A 76 -28.69 -22.38 21.24
N HIS A 77 -27.73 -21.64 20.67
CA HIS A 77 -26.76 -22.19 19.71
C HIS A 77 -25.57 -22.92 20.33
N TRP A 78 -25.41 -22.87 21.66
CA TRP A 78 -24.28 -23.46 22.40
C TRP A 78 -24.57 -24.83 23.03
N ARG A 79 -25.72 -25.45 22.77
CA ARG A 79 -26.13 -26.67 23.49
C ARG A 79 -25.92 -27.94 22.66
N ALA A 80 -24.73 -28.52 22.79
CA ALA A 80 -24.46 -29.91 22.41
C ALA A 80 -23.67 -30.62 23.54
N PHE A 81 -24.27 -30.70 24.73
CA PHE A 81 -23.90 -31.67 25.75
C PHE A 81 -25.16 -32.03 26.53
N THR A 82 -25.67 -33.23 26.28
CA THR A 82 -26.53 -33.96 27.21
C THR A 82 -25.71 -35.19 27.53
N GLY A 83 -25.35 -35.34 28.81
CA GLY A 83 -24.54 -36.44 29.30
C GLY A 83 -25.19 -37.80 29.06
#